data_AF-A0A958C5W2-F1
#
_entry.id   AF-A0A958C5W2-F1
#
_cell.length_a   1.000
_cell.length_b   1.000
_cell.length_c   1.000
_cell.angle_alpha   90.00
_cell.angle_beta   90.00
_cell.angle_gamma   90.00
#
_symmetry.space_group_name_H-M   'P 1'
#
loop_
_entity.id
_entity.type
_entity.pdbx_description
1 polymer ?
#
loop_
_entity_poly.entity_id
_entity_poly.type
_entity_poly.pdbx_seq_one_letter_code
_entity_poly.pdbx_strand_id
1 'polypeptide(L)' 'VWWEARERFAAWSEVMQSAGIPVEDRMWTEGNWSSRSGEAAARRLLDQYPEMDAVFVANDQMALSMLSVARSQGL' A
#
# COMPACT_ATOMS: atom_id res chain seq x y z
N VAL A 1 -16.06 4.30 2.51
CA VAL A 1 -14.72 4.01 3.08
C VAL A 1 -14.90 3.58 4.53
N TRP A 2 -14.36 2.43 4.90
CA TRP A 2 -14.46 1.82 6.23
C TRP A 2 -13.68 2.63 7.26
N TRP A 3 -14.13 2.63 8.53
CA TRP A 3 -13.49 3.38 9.61
C TRP A 3 -12.04 2.93 9.81
N GLU A 4 -11.80 1.62 9.81
CA GLU A 4 -10.50 1.00 10.01
C GLU A 4 -9.49 1.40 8.91
N ALA A 5 -9.96 1.57 7.68
CA ALA A 5 -9.11 2.05 6.59
C ALA A 5 -8.69 3.51 6.81
N ARG A 6 -9.63 4.36 7.26
CA ARG A 6 -9.36 5.79 7.51
C ARG A 6 -8.36 5.96 8.65
N GLU A 7 -8.55 5.26 9.75
CA GLU A 7 -7.64 5.35 10.90
C GLU A 7 -6.22 4.87 10.56
N ARG A 8 -6.09 3.76 9.82
CA ARG A 8 -4.79 3.25 9.38
C ARG A 8 -4.08 4.22 8.43
N PHE A 9 -4.81 4.83 7.49
CA PHE A 9 -4.25 5.81 6.58
C PHE A 9 -3.85 7.11 7.30
N ALA A 10 -4.69 7.58 8.23
CA ALA A 10 -4.40 8.75 9.04
C ALA A 10 -3.11 8.54 9.85
N ALA A 11 -2.99 7.41 10.53
CA ALA A 11 -1.79 7.06 11.30
C ALA A 11 -0.54 6.95 10.40
N TRP A 12 -0.64 6.31 9.23
CA TRP A 12 0.47 6.24 8.27
C TRP A 12 0.90 7.64 7.82
N SER A 13 -0.05 8.50 7.43
CA SER A 13 0.22 9.86 6.95
C SER A 13 0.85 10.74 8.04
N GLU A 14 0.34 10.66 9.27
CA GLU A 14 0.89 11.37 10.43
C GLU A 14 2.33 10.95 10.72
N VAL A 15 2.60 9.63 10.74
CA VAL A 15 3.95 9.10 10.99
C VAL A 15 4.93 9.55 9.91
N MET A 16 4.55 9.45 8.62
CA MET A 16 5.39 9.91 7.51
C MET A 16 5.73 11.40 7.62
N GLN A 17 4.73 12.25 7.91
CA GLN A 17 4.94 13.69 8.09
C GLN A 17 5.83 13.99 9.30
N SER A 18 5.63 13.29 10.43
CA SER A 18 6.46 13.47 11.63
C SER A 18 7.93 13.06 11.42
N ALA A 19 8.17 12.13 10.49
CA ALA A 19 9.50 11.73 10.05
C ALA A 19 10.11 12.67 8.99
N GLY A 20 9.41 13.73 8.60
CA GLY A 20 9.85 14.68 7.58
C GLY A 20 9.71 14.17 6.14
N ILE A 21 8.91 13.12 5.92
CA ILE A 21 8.65 12.56 4.59
C ILE A 21 7.33 13.15 4.06
N PRO A 22 7.34 13.92 2.95
CA PRO A 22 6.12 14.41 2.33
C PRO A 22 5.24 13.26 1.86
N VAL A 23 3.96 13.30 2.22
CA VAL A 23 2.98 12.32 1.75
C VAL A 23 2.52 12.70 0.34
N GLU A 24 2.91 11.90 -0.65
CA GLU A 24 2.54 12.10 -2.05
C GLU A 24 1.49 11.05 -2.48
N ASP A 25 0.58 11.43 -3.39
CA ASP A 25 -0.49 10.52 -3.87
C ASP A 25 0.05 9.24 -4.54
N ARG A 26 1.26 9.29 -5.08
CA ARG A 26 1.93 8.13 -5.67
C ARG A 26 2.36 7.09 -4.61
N MET A 27 2.50 7.46 -3.34
CA MET A 27 3.00 6.56 -2.29
C MET A 27 1.94 5.58 -1.77
N TRP A 28 0.68 5.71 -2.17
CA TRP A 28 -0.41 4.89 -1.66
C TRP A 28 -1.45 4.56 -2.72
N THR A 29 -2.24 3.53 -2.44
CA THR A 29 -3.39 3.11 -3.25
C THR A 29 -4.41 2.42 -2.36
N GLU A 30 -5.64 2.29 -2.83
CA GLU A 30 -6.72 1.61 -2.12
C GLU A 30 -7.08 0.27 -2.75
N GLY A 31 -7.57 -0.63 -1.91
CA GLY A 31 -8.26 -1.85 -2.32
C GLY A 31 -9.61 -1.96 -1.61
N ASN A 32 -10.22 -3.13 -1.66
CA ASN A 32 -11.51 -3.41 -1.04
C ASN A 32 -11.47 -4.63 -0.11
N TRP A 33 -10.31 -4.85 0.51
CA TRP A 33 -10.01 -5.95 1.44
C TRP A 33 -9.91 -7.34 0.79
N SER A 34 -10.22 -7.50 -0.50
CA SER A 34 -10.08 -8.78 -1.22
C SER A 34 -8.70 -8.97 -1.83
N SER A 35 -8.26 -10.22 -2.00
CA SER A 35 -7.02 -10.56 -2.70
C SER A 35 -6.97 -10.04 -4.14
N ARG A 36 -8.10 -10.04 -4.87
CA ARG A 36 -8.17 -9.48 -6.24
C ARG A 36 -7.87 -7.99 -6.24
N SER A 37 -8.46 -7.24 -5.31
CA SER A 37 -8.15 -5.81 -5.18
C SER A 37 -6.71 -5.57 -4.72
N GLY A 38 -6.17 -6.44 -3.87
CA GLY A 38 -4.78 -6.40 -3.43
C GLY A 38 -3.80 -6.58 -4.59
N GLU A 39 -4.09 -7.48 -5.54
CA GLU A 39 -3.23 -7.66 -6.72
C GLU A 39 -3.24 -6.42 -7.61
N ALA A 40 -4.42 -5.85 -7.89
CA ALA A 40 -4.54 -4.63 -8.68
C ALA A 40 -3.85 -3.43 -8.01
N ALA A 41 -4.03 -3.28 -6.70
CA ALA A 41 -3.37 -2.27 -5.89
C ALA A 41 -1.84 -2.45 -5.89
N ALA A 42 -1.34 -3.67 -5.70
CA ALA A 42 0.08 -3.97 -5.70
C ALA A 42 0.76 -3.60 -7.03
N ARG A 43 0.17 -4.01 -8.16
CA ARG A 43 0.68 -3.67 -9.49
C ARG A 43 0.73 -2.16 -9.69
N ARG A 44 -0.38 -1.47 -9.39
CA ARG A 44 -0.46 -0.01 -9.49
C ARG A 44 0.58 0.69 -8.63
N LEU A 45 0.76 0.24 -7.39
CA LEU A 45 1.69 0.87 -6.45
C LEU A 45 3.15 0.69 -6.92
N LEU A 46 3.52 -0.51 -7.36
CA LEU A 46 4.85 -0.80 -7.92
C LEU A 46 5.13 0.03 -9.18
N ASP A 47 4.11 0.24 -10.02
CA ASP A 47 4.25 1.04 -11.24
C ASP A 47 4.39 2.55 -10.94
N GLN A 48 3.61 3.08 -9.98
CA GLN A 48 3.56 4.53 -9.69
C GLN A 48 4.61 5.00 -8.66
N TYR A 49 5.15 4.08 -7.85
CA TYR A 49 6.19 4.35 -6.84
C TYR A 49 7.27 3.26 -6.83
N PRO A 50 8.02 3.07 -7.94
CA PRO A 50 8.98 1.97 -8.09
C PRO A 50 10.18 2.06 -7.14
N GLU A 51 10.47 3.23 -6.58
CA GLU A 51 11.57 3.41 -5.62
C GLU A 51 11.22 3.07 -4.17
N MET A 52 10.00 2.59 -3.89
CA MET A 52 9.60 2.16 -2.54
C MET A 52 10.52 1.05 -2.01
N ASP A 53 10.90 1.12 -0.75
CA ASP A 53 11.72 0.12 -0.06
C ASP A 53 10.91 -0.74 0.93
N ALA A 54 9.73 -0.25 1.34
CA ALA A 54 8.81 -0.94 2.23
C ALA A 54 7.35 -0.63 1.86
N VAL A 55 6.45 -1.55 2.23
CA VAL A 55 5.01 -1.40 2.04
C VAL A 55 4.24 -1.83 3.29
N PHE A 56 3.30 -0.99 3.72
CA PHE A 56 2.32 -1.33 4.74
C PHE A 56 1.00 -1.69 4.07
N VAL A 57 0.46 -2.87 4.39
CA VAL A 57 -0.81 -3.35 3.82
C VAL A 57 -1.83 -3.56 4.94
N ALA A 58 -3.05 -3.04 4.76
CA ALA A 58 -4.04 -2.95 5.84
C ALA A 58 -4.62 -4.30 6.30
N ASN A 59 -4.48 -5.38 5.52
CA ASN A 59 -4.88 -6.73 5.90
C ASN A 59 -4.02 -7.82 5.22
N ASP A 60 -4.14 -9.06 5.73
CA ASP A 60 -3.34 -10.20 5.25
C ASP A 60 -3.70 -10.64 3.82
N GLN A 61 -4.98 -10.58 3.45
CA GLN A 61 -5.44 -11.02 2.12
C GLN A 61 -4.83 -10.18 0.99
N MET A 62 -4.71 -8.87 1.19
CA MET A 62 -4.05 -7.98 0.25
C MET A 62 -2.53 -8.05 0.40
N ALA A 63 -1.99 -8.26 1.61
CA ALA A 63 -0.55 -8.42 1.82
C ALA A 63 0.02 -9.62 1.07
N LEU A 64 -0.69 -10.75 1.08
CA LEU A 64 -0.34 -11.93 0.30
C LEU A 64 -0.35 -11.65 -1.21
N SER A 65 -1.29 -10.84 -1.71
CA SER A 65 -1.29 -10.42 -3.11
C SER A 65 -0.09 -9.53 -3.44
N MET A 66 0.28 -8.59 -2.57
CA MET A 66 1.46 -7.74 -2.73
C MET A 66 2.74 -8.58 -2.82
N LEU A 67 2.92 -9.55 -1.90
CA LEU A 67 4.05 -10.48 -1.93
C LEU A 67 4.09 -11.32 -3.21
N SER A 68 2.93 -11.82 -3.66
CA SER A 68 2.82 -12.59 -4.91
C SER A 68 3.22 -11.76 -6.14
N VAL A 69 2.73 -10.51 -6.22
CA VAL A 69 3.06 -9.61 -7.32
C VAL A 69 4.54 -9.23 -7.30
N ALA A 70 5.08 -8.81 -6.16
CA ALA A 70 6.49 -8.47 -6.00
C ALA A 70 7.39 -9.65 -6.45
N ARG A 71 7.11 -10.86 -5.97
CA ARG A 71 7.80 -12.08 -6.38
C ARG A 71 7.71 -12.34 -7.89
N SER A 72 6.55 -12.08 -8.50
CA SER A 72 6.36 -12.25 -9.95
C SER A 72 7.14 -11.23 -10.79
N GLN A 73 7.51 -10.09 -10.21
CA GLN A 73 8.33 -9.05 -10.82
C GLN A 73 9.83 -9.21 -10.51
N GLY A 74 10.21 -10.21 -9.71
CA GLY A 74 11.61 -10.49 -9.36
C GLY A 74 12.17 -9.61 -8.24
N LEU A 75 11.31 -9.01 -7.43
CA LEU A 75 11.67 -8.33 -6.17
C LEU A 75 11.83 -9.32 -5.02
#